data_AF-A0AAV2DFS3-F1
#
_entry.id   AF-A0AAV2DFS3-F1
#
_cell.length_a   1.000
_cell.length_b   1.000
_cell.length_c   1.000
_cell.angle_alpha   90.00
_cell.angle_beta   90.00
_cell.angle_gamma   90.00
#
_symmetry.space_group_name_H-M   'P 1'
#
loop_
_entity.id
_entity.type
_entity.pdbx_description
1 polymer ?
#
loop_
_entity_poly.entity_id
_entity_poly.type
_entity_poly.pdbx_seq_one_letter_code
_entity_poly.pdbx_strand_id
1 'polypeptide(L)'
;MRIGGGMVYGAPRATSLLLGHGISRRPTLRCFSAAASPSPTPSLLFPDHTEFIRDVAAIQPPKHLPHLMRMLRTRGDSIVSPGDKQGLIPLAIPLAKTSSDDLIALLRWPTAPPGMEMPVVEVRKYGVWLLAKTVDQFIHRILVEEDANLLYKCNDEIFDVAADAGENLYTKGDFAKSQISDLDVYLLKKVGLFPDVLERKIMRHFEKGDQVSALVTGEYYTRKEHFPGFARPFVFNSKILLKVGRTLEAKDAARGALKSPWWTLGCPYKEVAEIAEWEDEQIEYMQERVTEDGRQQDLNKGKDPAQIVLDEAAFLLDLASIDGSWDNYLDRIVGCYKEAGLHDVARFLEYRD
;
A
#
# COMPACT_ATOMS: atom_id res chain seq x y z
N MET A 1 -11.00 -22.50 -71.24
CA MET A 1 -12.04 -23.53 -71.52
C MET A 1 -12.66 -23.96 -70.19
N ARG A 2 -13.99 -24.24 -70.16
CA ARG A 2 -14.82 -24.78 -69.04
C ARG A 2 -14.55 -24.20 -67.62
N ILE A 3 -15.36 -23.32 -67.01
CA ILE A 3 -16.84 -23.19 -66.84
C ILE A 3 -17.41 -24.01 -65.67
N GLY A 4 -18.07 -23.29 -64.75
CA GLY A 4 -18.90 -23.74 -63.62
C GLY A 4 -18.79 -22.71 -62.48
N GLY A 5 -19.83 -22.01 -62.01
CA GLY A 5 -21.27 -22.05 -62.29
C GLY A 5 -22.06 -22.48 -61.05
N GLY A 6 -23.04 -21.72 -60.53
CA GLY A 6 -23.56 -20.40 -60.95
C GLY A 6 -24.46 -19.77 -59.88
N MET A 7 -25.14 -18.66 -60.22
CA MET A 7 -26.03 -17.89 -59.34
C MET A 7 -27.49 -17.99 -59.83
N VAL A 8 -28.50 -17.94 -58.94
CA VAL A 8 -29.78 -17.21 -59.13
C VAL A 8 -30.68 -17.28 -57.88
N TYR A 9 -31.54 -16.26 -57.74
CA TYR A 9 -32.48 -15.93 -56.65
C TYR A 9 -33.62 -16.94 -56.41
N GLY A 10 -34.24 -16.87 -55.21
CA GLY A 10 -35.52 -17.54 -54.90
C GLY A 10 -36.23 -17.02 -53.63
N ALA A 11 -37.23 -16.16 -53.80
CA ALA A 11 -38.23 -15.69 -52.81
C ALA A 11 -39.50 -15.26 -53.58
N PRO A 12 -40.68 -14.91 -53.00
CA PRO A 12 -41.03 -14.68 -51.57
C PRO A 12 -42.44 -15.23 -51.14
N ARG A 13 -42.99 -14.73 -50.00
CA ARG A 13 -44.41 -14.81 -49.51
C ARG A 13 -44.89 -16.18 -49.00
N ALA A 14 -45.90 -16.34 -48.12
CA ALA A 14 -46.60 -15.53 -47.07
C ALA A 14 -47.54 -16.53 -46.30
N THR A 15 -48.44 -16.29 -45.32
CA THR A 15 -49.13 -15.17 -44.62
C THR A 15 -49.66 -15.77 -43.26
N SER A 16 -50.47 -15.24 -42.30
CA SER A 16 -51.22 -13.99 -41.98
C SER A 16 -51.55 -13.96 -40.45
N LEU A 17 -51.85 -12.82 -39.77
CA LEU A 17 -53.18 -12.29 -39.35
C LEU A 17 -54.12 -13.24 -38.55
N LEU A 18 -54.92 -12.82 -37.53
CA LEU A 18 -55.44 -11.48 -37.15
C LEU A 18 -55.85 -11.35 -35.64
N LEU A 19 -56.27 -10.14 -35.26
CA LEU A 19 -56.68 -9.56 -33.95
C LEU A 19 -57.72 -10.29 -33.07
N GLY A 20 -57.76 -9.90 -31.78
CA GLY A 20 -58.95 -9.96 -30.91
C GLY A 20 -58.87 -8.98 -29.72
N HIS A 21 -59.85 -8.09 -29.55
CA HIS A 21 -60.00 -7.19 -28.38
C HIS A 21 -61.12 -7.69 -27.45
N GLY A 22 -61.00 -7.47 -26.14
CA GLY A 22 -62.03 -7.78 -25.15
C GLY A 22 -61.92 -6.89 -23.91
N ILE A 23 -63.04 -6.35 -23.43
CA ILE A 23 -63.12 -5.39 -22.33
C ILE A 23 -63.95 -6.00 -21.18
N SER A 24 -63.57 -5.74 -19.92
CA SER A 24 -64.46 -5.37 -18.79
C SER A 24 -64.16 -6.05 -17.43
N ARG A 25 -64.57 -5.33 -16.37
CA ARG A 25 -64.74 -5.71 -14.94
C ARG A 25 -63.50 -5.87 -14.03
N ARG A 26 -63.41 -4.91 -13.10
CA ARG A 26 -62.78 -5.07 -11.76
C ARG A 26 -63.49 -6.18 -10.96
N PRO A 27 -62.84 -6.71 -9.92
CA PRO A 27 -63.32 -6.39 -8.58
C PRO A 27 -62.27 -5.69 -7.72
N THR A 28 -62.74 -4.86 -6.78
CA THR A 28 -61.89 -4.25 -5.74
C THR A 28 -61.68 -5.21 -4.58
N LEU A 29 -60.43 -5.52 -4.25
CA LEU A 29 -60.06 -6.11 -2.97
C LEU A 29 -59.18 -5.12 -2.20
N ARG A 30 -59.71 -4.62 -1.07
CA ARG A 30 -58.93 -3.88 -0.07
C ARG A 30 -58.17 -4.90 0.77
N CYS A 31 -56.85 -4.90 0.70
CA CYS A 31 -56.02 -5.40 1.80
C CYS A 31 -55.30 -4.22 2.42
N PHE A 32 -55.33 -4.15 3.76
CA PHE A 32 -54.47 -3.25 4.51
C PHE A 32 -53.08 -3.89 4.57
N SER A 33 -52.05 -3.14 4.20
CA SER A 33 -50.66 -3.48 4.51
C SER A 33 -50.07 -2.30 5.28
N ALA A 34 -49.54 -2.56 6.47
CA ALA A 34 -48.95 -1.53 7.30
C ALA A 34 -47.71 -0.92 6.63
N ALA A 35 -47.41 0.33 6.97
CA ALA A 35 -46.13 0.94 6.61
C ALA A 35 -45.01 0.22 7.36
N ALA A 36 -44.37 -0.75 6.70
CA ALA A 36 -43.12 -1.32 7.17
C ALA A 36 -42.06 -0.22 7.14
N SER A 37 -41.65 0.25 8.33
CA SER A 37 -40.43 1.04 8.46
C SER A 37 -39.27 0.24 7.88
N PRO A 38 -38.28 0.86 7.21
CA PRO A 38 -37.10 0.13 6.76
C PRO A 38 -36.38 -0.44 7.99
N SER A 39 -36.47 -1.75 8.15
CA SER A 39 -35.64 -2.47 9.10
C SER A 39 -34.18 -2.20 8.74
N PRO A 40 -33.30 -1.87 9.70
CA PRO A 40 -31.88 -1.78 9.39
C PRO A 40 -31.44 -3.14 8.83
N THR A 41 -30.92 -3.15 7.61
CA THR A 41 -30.06 -4.25 7.15
C THR A 41 -28.99 -4.48 8.22
N PRO A 42 -28.61 -5.72 8.51
CA PRO A 42 -27.58 -5.98 9.52
C PRO A 42 -26.28 -5.32 9.08
N SER A 43 -26.01 -4.16 9.68
CA SER A 43 -24.69 -3.53 9.71
C SER A 43 -23.81 -4.47 10.51
N LEU A 44 -23.25 -5.47 9.83
CA LEU A 44 -22.16 -6.28 10.35
C LEU A 44 -21.13 -5.32 10.91
N LEU A 45 -20.89 -5.43 12.21
CA LEU A 45 -20.03 -4.54 12.98
C LEU A 45 -18.57 -4.80 12.61
N PHE A 46 -18.19 -4.34 11.42
CA PHE A 46 -16.80 -4.11 11.08
C PHE A 46 -16.29 -2.96 11.96
N PRO A 47 -15.08 -3.06 12.52
CA PRO A 47 -14.45 -1.93 13.18
C PRO A 47 -14.28 -0.80 12.17
N ASP A 48 -14.87 0.37 12.42
CA ASP A 48 -14.65 1.52 11.56
C ASP A 48 -13.22 2.01 11.76
N HIS A 49 -12.38 1.75 10.74
CA HIS A 49 -10.98 2.15 10.72
C HIS A 49 -10.85 3.68 10.83
N THR A 50 -11.86 4.44 10.39
CA THR A 50 -11.94 5.90 10.53
C THR A 50 -11.99 6.31 12.00
N GLU A 51 -12.78 5.61 12.82
CA GLU A 51 -12.89 5.87 14.26
C GLU A 51 -11.65 5.38 15.00
N PHE A 52 -11.14 4.20 14.66
CA PHE A 52 -9.89 3.70 15.21
C PHE A 52 -8.71 4.66 14.97
N ILE A 53 -8.55 5.18 13.75
CA ILE A 53 -7.46 6.11 13.42
C ILE A 53 -7.61 7.44 14.18
N ARG A 54 -8.85 7.91 14.34
CA ARG A 54 -9.20 9.15 15.04
C ARG A 54 -8.98 9.05 16.55
N ASP A 55 -9.47 7.98 17.17
CA ASP A 55 -9.66 7.88 18.63
C ASP A 55 -8.59 7.01 19.33
N VAL A 56 -8.11 5.95 18.67
CA VAL A 56 -7.02 5.09 19.17
C VAL A 56 -5.68 5.56 18.63
N ALA A 57 -5.61 5.82 17.32
CA ALA A 57 -4.39 6.29 16.68
C ALA A 57 -4.19 7.82 16.77
N ALA A 58 -5.17 8.57 17.30
CA ALA A 58 -5.06 9.98 17.67
C ALA A 58 -4.54 10.91 16.54
N ILE A 59 -4.87 10.59 15.29
CA ILE A 59 -4.46 11.35 14.08
C ILE A 59 -5.63 11.50 13.12
N GLN A 60 -5.54 12.44 12.17
CA GLN A 60 -6.59 12.67 11.19
C GLN A 60 -6.72 11.46 10.24
N PRO A 61 -7.91 10.83 10.11
CA PRO A 61 -8.11 9.74 9.15
C PRO A 61 -8.00 10.22 7.69
N PRO A 62 -7.41 9.42 6.77
CA PRO A 62 -7.36 9.78 5.35
C PRO A 62 -8.76 9.91 4.75
N LYS A 63 -9.03 11.04 4.08
CA LYS A 63 -10.37 11.44 3.60
C LYS A 63 -11.13 10.33 2.86
N HIS A 64 -10.44 9.60 1.98
CA HIS A 64 -11.07 8.59 1.14
C HIS A 64 -10.86 7.15 1.64
N LEU A 65 -10.43 6.93 2.89
CA LEU A 65 -10.29 5.58 3.44
C LEU A 65 -11.57 4.73 3.32
N PRO A 66 -12.79 5.23 3.59
CA PRO A 66 -14.02 4.47 3.37
C PRO A 66 -14.31 4.09 1.90
N HIS A 67 -13.58 4.65 0.93
CA HIS A 67 -13.63 4.25 -0.48
C HIS A 67 -12.63 3.11 -0.71
N LEU A 68 -11.38 3.26 -0.26
CA LEU A 68 -10.37 2.20 -0.32
C LEU A 68 -10.86 0.90 0.35
N MET A 69 -11.44 0.98 1.55
CA MET A 69 -11.97 -0.20 2.26
C MET A 69 -13.08 -0.92 1.49
N ARG A 70 -13.91 -0.18 0.73
CA ARG A 70 -14.90 -0.79 -0.17
C ARG A 70 -14.24 -1.38 -1.42
N MET A 71 -13.29 -0.67 -2.05
CA MET A 71 -12.59 -1.15 -3.25
C MET A 71 -11.80 -2.44 -3.00
N LEU A 72 -11.09 -2.55 -1.88
CA LEU A 72 -10.39 -3.77 -1.45
C LEU A 72 -11.38 -4.95 -1.32
N ARG A 73 -12.51 -4.73 -0.64
CA ARG A 73 -13.59 -5.72 -0.54
C ARG A 73 -14.16 -6.13 -1.90
N THR A 74 -14.34 -5.19 -2.82
CA THR A 74 -14.84 -5.45 -4.20
C THR A 74 -13.83 -6.20 -5.08
N ARG A 75 -12.53 -6.07 -4.80
CA ARG A 75 -11.46 -6.90 -5.39
C ARG A 75 -11.42 -8.33 -4.83
N GLY A 76 -12.17 -8.61 -3.75
CA GLY A 76 -12.14 -9.88 -3.02
C GLY A 76 -11.11 -9.93 -1.89
N ASP A 77 -10.45 -8.81 -1.57
CA ASP A 77 -9.50 -8.73 -0.45
C ASP A 77 -10.27 -8.83 0.89
N SER A 78 -9.76 -9.65 1.82
CA SER A 78 -10.41 -9.94 3.10
C SER A 78 -10.09 -8.87 4.14
N ILE A 79 -11.09 -8.09 4.53
CA ILE A 79 -10.94 -6.97 5.49
C ILE A 79 -10.53 -7.49 6.87
N VAL A 80 -9.48 -6.86 7.43
CA VAL A 80 -8.88 -7.21 8.74
C VAL A 80 -9.34 -6.18 9.79
N SER A 81 -9.17 -6.48 11.08
CA SER A 81 -9.39 -5.50 12.15
C SER A 81 -8.18 -4.56 12.31
N PRO A 82 -8.34 -3.24 12.51
CA PRO A 82 -7.21 -2.34 12.65
C PRO A 82 -6.44 -2.53 13.98
N GLY A 83 -6.99 -3.30 14.92
CA GLY A 83 -6.30 -3.74 16.14
C GLY A 83 -5.65 -5.14 16.07
N ASP A 84 -5.84 -5.89 14.98
CA ASP A 84 -5.23 -7.21 14.74
C ASP A 84 -3.74 -7.07 14.36
N LYS A 85 -2.94 -6.63 15.33
CA LYS A 85 -1.53 -6.25 15.19
C LYS A 85 -0.55 -7.30 15.74
N GLN A 86 -1.04 -8.47 16.16
CA GLN A 86 -0.21 -9.56 16.70
C GLN A 86 0.81 -10.03 15.64
N GLY A 87 2.10 -10.09 15.99
CA GLY A 87 3.15 -10.51 15.06
C GLY A 87 3.42 -9.55 13.89
N LEU A 88 2.81 -8.35 13.89
CA LEU A 88 3.06 -7.31 12.88
C LEU A 88 4.00 -6.24 13.42
N ILE A 89 4.59 -5.44 12.52
CA ILE A 89 5.26 -4.20 12.93
C ILE A 89 4.27 -3.31 13.72
N PRO A 90 4.61 -2.85 14.93
CA PRO A 90 3.63 -2.18 15.80
C PRO A 90 3.03 -0.88 15.24
N LEU A 91 3.70 -0.27 14.25
CA LEU A 91 3.29 0.96 13.57
C LEU A 91 2.22 0.76 12.47
N ALA A 92 1.87 -0.49 12.13
CA ALA A 92 0.88 -0.79 11.12
C ALA A 92 -0.57 -0.72 11.64
N ILE A 93 -1.48 -0.30 10.77
CA ILE A 93 -2.93 -0.36 10.94
C ILE A 93 -3.45 -1.26 9.81
N PRO A 94 -3.74 -2.55 10.07
CA PRO A 94 -4.26 -3.47 9.06
C PRO A 94 -5.49 -2.91 8.33
N LEU A 95 -5.59 -3.18 7.03
CA LEU A 95 -6.79 -2.91 6.22
C LEU A 95 -7.39 -4.20 5.66
N ALA A 96 -6.60 -4.97 4.91
CA ALA A 96 -7.07 -6.17 4.20
C ALA A 96 -5.93 -7.13 3.84
N LYS A 97 -6.22 -8.43 3.85
CA LYS A 97 -5.38 -9.48 3.25
C LYS A 97 -5.80 -9.72 1.79
N THR A 98 -4.83 -9.78 0.88
CA THR A 98 -5.09 -10.11 -0.52
C THR A 98 -5.33 -11.62 -0.71
N SER A 99 -5.71 -12.02 -1.92
CA SER A 99 -5.76 -13.44 -2.31
C SER A 99 -4.43 -14.20 -2.19
N SER A 100 -3.31 -13.48 -2.05
CA SER A 100 -1.96 -14.03 -1.88
C SER A 100 -1.54 -14.15 -0.40
N ASP A 101 -2.42 -13.76 0.53
CA ASP A 101 -2.16 -13.53 1.96
C ASP A 101 -1.24 -12.33 2.29
N ASP A 102 -0.86 -11.52 1.29
CA ASP A 102 -0.15 -10.25 1.51
C ASP A 102 -1.06 -9.28 2.28
N LEU A 103 -0.55 -8.67 3.36
CA LEU A 103 -1.34 -7.77 4.22
C LEU A 103 -1.15 -6.30 3.83
N ILE A 104 -2.22 -5.65 3.36
CA ILE A 104 -2.28 -4.21 3.13
C ILE A 104 -2.64 -3.50 4.44
N ALA A 105 -1.89 -2.45 4.78
CA ALA A 105 -2.06 -1.64 5.98
C ALA A 105 -1.83 -0.14 5.68
N LEU A 106 -2.20 0.71 6.64
CA LEU A 106 -1.68 2.09 6.74
C LEU A 106 -0.52 2.11 7.73
N LEU A 107 0.50 2.92 7.47
CA LEU A 107 1.62 3.10 8.38
C LEU A 107 1.47 4.40 9.18
N ARG A 108 1.34 4.27 10.50
CA ARG A 108 1.38 5.40 11.42
C ARG A 108 2.83 5.71 11.79
N TRP A 109 3.47 6.62 11.06
CA TRP A 109 4.83 7.04 11.37
C TRP A 109 4.88 7.73 12.76
N PRO A 110 5.74 7.29 13.70
CA PRO A 110 5.63 7.69 15.12
C PRO A 110 5.97 9.16 15.36
N THR A 111 6.82 9.73 14.51
CA THR A 111 7.29 11.13 14.53
C THR A 111 7.10 11.77 13.16
N ALA A 112 5.90 11.61 12.57
CA ALA A 112 5.55 12.10 11.24
C ALA A 112 5.85 13.61 11.07
N PRO A 113 6.66 14.03 10.08
CA PRO A 113 6.85 15.44 9.76
C PRO A 113 5.53 16.13 9.35
N PRO A 114 5.35 17.43 9.63
CA PRO A 114 4.16 18.17 9.20
C PRO A 114 3.91 18.04 7.69
N GLY A 115 2.71 17.62 7.31
CA GLY A 115 2.33 17.37 5.91
C GLY A 115 2.66 15.97 5.38
N MET A 116 3.24 15.07 6.20
CA MET A 116 3.32 13.64 5.86
C MET A 116 2.00 12.95 6.21
N GLU A 117 1.19 12.67 5.19
CA GLU A 117 0.03 11.76 5.31
C GLU A 117 0.48 10.32 5.62
N MET A 118 -0.44 9.48 6.12
CA MET A 118 -0.18 8.05 6.28
C MET A 118 -0.05 7.35 4.92
N PRO A 119 1.09 6.71 4.63
CA PRO A 119 1.23 5.92 3.41
C PRO A 119 0.51 4.58 3.54
N VAL A 120 0.08 4.06 2.38
CA VAL A 120 -0.38 2.68 2.24
C VAL A 120 0.84 1.79 2.07
N VAL A 121 0.91 0.73 2.88
CA VAL A 121 2.03 -0.20 2.91
C VAL A 121 1.55 -1.65 2.81
N GLU A 122 2.44 -2.51 2.36
CA GLU A 122 2.35 -3.96 2.47
C GLU A 122 3.18 -4.39 3.68
N VAL A 123 2.61 -5.12 4.63
CA VAL A 123 3.31 -5.62 5.82
C VAL A 123 3.94 -6.97 5.51
N ARG A 124 5.23 -7.08 5.76
CA ARG A 124 6.03 -8.30 5.60
C ARG A 124 6.68 -8.68 6.92
N LYS A 125 7.10 -9.94 7.06
CA LYS A 125 7.77 -10.46 8.27
C LYS A 125 8.86 -9.52 8.84
N TYR A 126 9.68 -8.95 7.95
CA TYR A 126 10.84 -8.12 8.29
C TYR A 126 10.58 -6.59 8.19
N GLY A 127 9.33 -6.15 8.08
CA GLY A 127 8.98 -4.72 8.03
C GLY A 127 7.90 -4.40 6.98
N VAL A 128 8.10 -3.35 6.19
CA VAL A 128 7.09 -2.86 5.23
C VAL A 128 7.64 -2.61 3.83
N TRP A 129 6.79 -2.76 2.82
CA TRP A 129 6.95 -2.19 1.48
C TRP A 129 5.98 -1.03 1.29
N LEU A 130 6.45 0.08 0.71
CA LEU A 130 5.61 1.24 0.42
C LEU A 130 4.81 1.02 -0.87
N LEU A 131 3.48 0.93 -0.77
CA LEU A 131 2.58 0.77 -1.91
C LEU A 131 2.15 2.11 -2.52
N ALA A 132 1.93 3.13 -1.68
CA ALA A 132 1.61 4.50 -2.10
C ALA A 132 1.84 5.50 -0.95
N LYS A 133 2.13 6.77 -1.27
CA LYS A 133 2.34 7.83 -0.26
C LYS A 133 1.08 8.22 0.49
N THR A 134 -0.08 8.06 -0.13
CA THR A 134 -1.40 8.44 0.42
C THR A 134 -2.45 7.42 -0.04
N VAL A 135 -3.59 7.39 0.67
CA VAL A 135 -4.76 6.60 0.25
C VAL A 135 -5.24 7.01 -1.14
N ASP A 136 -5.29 8.31 -1.43
CA ASP A 136 -5.72 8.87 -2.71
C ASP A 136 -4.82 8.42 -3.88
N GLN A 137 -3.49 8.40 -3.67
CA GLN A 137 -2.55 7.91 -4.67
C GLN A 137 -2.74 6.39 -4.93
N PHE A 138 -3.11 5.61 -3.90
CA PHE A 138 -3.39 4.19 -4.05
C PHE A 138 -4.72 3.92 -4.77
N ILE A 139 -5.79 4.66 -4.43
CA ILE A 139 -7.09 4.59 -5.12
C ILE A 139 -6.93 4.91 -6.61
N HIS A 140 -6.26 6.03 -6.94
CA HIS A 140 -6.02 6.42 -8.33
C HIS A 140 -5.17 5.36 -9.08
N ARG A 141 -4.17 4.77 -8.42
CA ARG A 141 -3.41 3.64 -8.99
C ARG A 141 -4.32 2.46 -9.33
N ILE A 142 -5.15 2.00 -8.39
CA ILE A 142 -6.04 0.85 -8.61
C ILE A 142 -6.99 1.13 -9.79
N LEU A 143 -7.59 2.31 -9.86
CA LEU A 143 -8.50 2.68 -10.95
C LEU A 143 -7.80 2.71 -12.33
N VAL A 144 -6.53 3.12 -12.37
CA VAL A 144 -5.70 3.09 -13.60
C VAL A 144 -5.31 1.67 -14.01
N GLU A 145 -4.97 0.81 -13.04
CA GLU A 145 -4.63 -0.60 -13.30
C GLU A 145 -5.88 -1.38 -13.76
N GLU A 146 -7.07 -1.11 -13.19
CA GLU A 146 -8.36 -1.70 -13.63
C GLU A 146 -8.82 -1.19 -15.01
N ASP A 147 -8.62 0.09 -15.36
CA ASP A 147 -8.97 0.64 -16.68
C ASP A 147 -8.06 0.09 -17.79
N ALA A 148 -6.81 -0.25 -17.47
CA ALA A 148 -5.88 -0.89 -18.39
C ALA A 148 -6.17 -2.39 -18.61
N ASN A 149 -6.79 -3.07 -17.64
CA ASN A 149 -7.05 -4.52 -17.63
C ASN A 149 -8.29 -4.94 -18.47
N LEU A 150 -8.41 -4.41 -19.69
CA LEU A 150 -9.54 -4.61 -20.63
C LEU A 150 -9.79 -6.06 -21.11
N LEU A 151 -9.01 -7.05 -20.65
CA LEU A 151 -9.03 -8.44 -21.16
C LEU A 151 -10.03 -9.36 -20.43
N TYR A 152 -10.44 -9.00 -19.21
CA TYR A 152 -11.58 -9.60 -18.52
C TYR A 152 -12.63 -8.52 -18.31
N LYS A 153 -13.83 -8.89 -17.84
CA LYS A 153 -14.87 -7.89 -17.54
C LYS A 153 -14.28 -6.83 -16.61
N CYS A 154 -14.06 -5.61 -17.13
CA CYS A 154 -13.62 -4.48 -16.33
C CYS A 154 -14.60 -4.37 -15.16
N ASN A 155 -14.08 -4.32 -13.93
CA ASN A 155 -14.94 -4.44 -12.76
C ASN A 155 -15.61 -3.08 -12.50
N ASP A 156 -16.71 -2.83 -13.22
CA ASP A 156 -17.52 -1.62 -13.13
C ASP A 156 -17.92 -1.34 -11.66
N GLU A 157 -18.11 -2.39 -10.86
CA GLU A 157 -18.38 -2.28 -9.42
C GLU A 157 -17.26 -1.57 -8.64
N ILE A 158 -15.99 -1.64 -9.07
CA ILE A 158 -14.87 -0.89 -8.46
C ILE A 158 -14.99 0.61 -8.78
N PHE A 159 -15.39 0.96 -10.02
CA PHE A 159 -15.59 2.35 -10.42
C PHE A 159 -16.84 2.94 -9.74
N ASP A 160 -17.94 2.19 -9.66
CA ASP A 160 -19.16 2.57 -8.95
C ASP A 160 -18.92 2.74 -7.44
N VAL A 161 -18.12 1.87 -6.83
CA VAL A 161 -17.71 1.97 -5.42
C VAL A 161 -16.79 3.16 -5.17
N ALA A 162 -15.93 3.49 -6.13
CA ALA A 162 -15.04 4.64 -6.03
C ALA A 162 -15.78 5.97 -6.23
N ALA A 163 -16.74 6.04 -7.16
CA ALA A 163 -17.46 7.21 -7.69
C ALA A 163 -17.26 8.55 -6.94
N ASP A 164 -17.79 8.71 -5.72
CA ASP A 164 -17.72 9.96 -4.94
C ASP A 164 -16.28 10.47 -4.72
N ALA A 165 -15.31 9.56 -4.55
CA ALA A 165 -13.87 9.86 -4.55
C ALA A 165 -13.25 9.70 -5.95
N GLY A 166 -13.74 8.75 -6.73
CA GLY A 166 -13.25 8.34 -8.04
C GLY A 166 -13.32 9.46 -9.07
N GLU A 167 -14.45 10.14 -9.24
CA GLU A 167 -14.59 11.25 -10.21
C GLU A 167 -13.61 12.41 -9.94
N ASN A 168 -13.19 12.58 -8.69
CA ASN A 168 -12.20 13.58 -8.27
C ASN A 168 -10.74 13.13 -8.45
N LEU A 169 -10.49 11.84 -8.69
CA LEU A 169 -9.15 11.24 -8.77
C LEU A 169 -8.83 10.68 -10.16
N TYR A 170 -9.78 10.02 -10.83
CA TYR A 170 -9.61 9.35 -12.12
C TYR A 170 -10.94 9.13 -12.86
N THR A 171 -11.04 9.56 -14.12
CA THR A 171 -12.19 9.23 -14.98
C THR A 171 -11.91 7.99 -15.82
N LYS A 172 -12.85 7.03 -15.85
CA LYS A 172 -12.73 5.80 -16.62
C LYS A 172 -12.43 6.06 -18.11
N GLY A 173 -11.54 5.28 -18.70
CA GLY A 173 -11.01 5.42 -20.05
C GLY A 173 -9.91 6.47 -20.21
N ASP A 174 -9.49 7.20 -19.16
CA ASP A 174 -8.47 8.25 -19.29
C ASP A 174 -7.09 7.71 -19.69
N PHE A 175 -6.78 6.46 -19.32
CA PHE A 175 -5.56 5.79 -19.77
C PHE A 175 -5.55 5.64 -21.31
N ALA A 176 -6.65 5.11 -21.87
CA ALA A 176 -6.83 4.99 -23.31
C ALA A 176 -6.88 6.35 -24.03
N LYS A 177 -7.54 7.36 -23.44
CA LYS A 177 -7.62 8.72 -24.00
C LYS A 177 -6.24 9.37 -24.09
N SER A 178 -5.34 9.15 -23.12
CA SER A 178 -4.06 9.88 -23.06
C SER A 178 -2.99 9.44 -24.06
N GLN A 179 -3.23 8.40 -24.87
CA GLN A 179 -2.28 7.86 -25.86
C GLN A 179 -0.92 7.42 -25.27
N ILE A 180 -0.85 7.06 -23.98
CA ILE A 180 0.36 6.52 -23.35
C ILE A 180 0.26 4.99 -23.35
N SER A 181 1.07 4.31 -24.15
CA SER A 181 1.00 2.86 -24.35
C SER A 181 1.70 2.01 -23.28
N ASP A 182 2.46 2.61 -22.36
CA ASP A 182 3.11 1.93 -21.23
C ASP A 182 2.46 2.40 -19.92
N LEU A 183 1.80 1.47 -19.23
CA LEU A 183 1.08 1.71 -17.98
C LEU A 183 1.98 2.31 -16.89
N ASP A 184 3.23 1.87 -16.78
CA ASP A 184 4.18 2.40 -15.80
C ASP A 184 4.61 3.84 -16.16
N VAL A 185 4.63 4.18 -17.45
CA VAL A 185 4.85 5.56 -17.92
C VAL A 185 3.63 6.46 -17.68
N TYR A 186 2.41 5.91 -17.68
CA TYR A 186 1.22 6.65 -17.27
C TYR A 186 1.24 6.89 -15.75
N LEU A 187 1.40 5.85 -14.94
CA LEU A 187 1.42 5.92 -13.47
C LEU A 187 2.42 6.99 -12.99
N LEU A 188 3.67 6.94 -13.45
CA LEU A 188 4.72 7.90 -13.07
C LEU A 188 4.48 9.34 -13.55
N LYS A 189 3.62 9.58 -14.55
CA LYS A 189 3.32 10.91 -15.11
C LYS A 189 1.99 11.50 -14.68
N LYS A 190 1.04 10.68 -14.23
CA LYS A 190 -0.36 11.06 -14.00
C LYS A 190 -0.86 10.76 -12.59
N VAL A 191 -0.25 9.80 -11.90
CA VAL A 191 -0.66 9.39 -10.55
C VAL A 191 0.40 9.75 -9.51
N GLY A 192 1.66 9.41 -9.77
CA GLY A 192 2.79 9.73 -8.88
C GLY A 192 3.90 8.69 -8.93
N LEU A 193 4.90 8.86 -8.06
CA LEU A 193 6.00 7.91 -7.93
C LEU A 193 5.60 6.73 -7.04
N PHE A 194 5.95 5.52 -7.47
CA PHE A 194 5.76 4.28 -6.72
C PHE A 194 7.06 3.46 -6.75
N PRO A 195 7.46 2.82 -5.63
CA PRO A 195 8.67 1.99 -5.56
C PRO A 195 8.72 0.89 -6.64
N ASP A 196 7.71 0.03 -6.69
CA ASP A 196 7.64 -1.12 -7.59
C ASP A 196 7.60 -0.72 -9.08
N VAL A 197 6.92 0.39 -9.40
CA VAL A 197 6.85 0.94 -10.77
C VAL A 197 8.24 1.43 -11.24
N LEU A 198 9.01 2.07 -10.35
CA LEU A 198 10.39 2.47 -10.64
C LEU A 198 11.32 1.25 -10.75
N GLU A 199 11.19 0.27 -9.85
CA GLU A 199 11.96 -0.97 -9.90
C GLU A 199 11.69 -1.77 -11.20
N ARG A 200 10.42 -1.94 -11.60
CA ARG A 200 10.05 -2.49 -12.91
C ARG A 200 10.68 -1.71 -14.06
N LYS A 201 10.62 -0.38 -14.01
CA LYS A 201 11.18 0.48 -15.07
C LYS A 201 12.70 0.32 -15.20
N ILE A 202 13.43 0.21 -14.09
CA ILE A 202 14.88 -0.05 -14.08
C ILE A 202 15.18 -1.42 -14.69
N MET A 203 14.42 -2.46 -14.33
CA MET A 203 14.58 -3.81 -14.89
C MET A 203 14.30 -3.85 -16.40
N ARG A 204 13.23 -3.19 -16.89
CA ARG A 204 12.94 -3.04 -18.33
C ARG A 204 14.05 -2.32 -19.12
N HIS A 205 14.84 -1.46 -18.48
CA HIS A 205 16.01 -0.86 -19.12
C HIS A 205 17.16 -1.88 -19.23
N PHE A 206 17.44 -2.66 -18.18
CA PHE A 206 18.41 -3.77 -18.26
C PHE A 206 18.02 -4.85 -19.29
N GLU A 207 16.74 -5.23 -19.37
CA GLU A 207 16.21 -6.18 -20.36
C GLU A 207 16.45 -5.74 -21.82
N LYS A 208 16.51 -4.42 -22.06
CA LYS A 208 16.78 -3.81 -23.37
C LYS A 208 18.28 -3.57 -23.62
N GLY A 209 19.16 -3.96 -22.69
CA GLY A 209 20.59 -3.66 -22.73
C GLY A 209 20.95 -2.20 -22.38
N ASP A 210 19.97 -1.37 -22.04
CA ASP A 210 20.15 0.05 -21.73
C ASP A 210 20.57 0.24 -20.26
N GLN A 211 21.82 -0.13 -19.96
CA GLN A 211 22.42 0.02 -18.64
C GLN A 211 22.48 1.49 -18.18
N VAL A 212 22.59 2.45 -19.11
CA VAL A 212 22.68 3.87 -18.77
C VAL A 212 21.35 4.38 -18.23
N SER A 213 20.23 4.15 -18.93
CA SER A 213 18.92 4.55 -18.41
C SER A 213 18.52 3.75 -17.17
N ALA A 214 18.98 2.50 -17.02
CA ALA A 214 18.76 1.73 -15.80
C ALA A 214 19.43 2.39 -14.58
N LEU A 215 20.70 2.78 -14.70
CA LEU A 215 21.45 3.48 -13.64
C LEU A 215 20.89 4.88 -13.35
N VAL A 216 20.58 5.67 -14.38
CA VAL A 216 19.98 7.01 -14.23
C VAL A 216 18.59 6.93 -13.57
N THR A 217 17.80 5.89 -13.86
CA THR A 217 16.51 5.67 -13.18
C THR A 217 16.70 5.21 -11.73
N GLY A 218 17.76 4.47 -11.42
CA GLY A 218 18.14 4.09 -10.05
C GLY A 218 18.62 5.27 -9.19
N GLU A 219 19.46 6.15 -9.74
CA GLU A 219 19.86 7.40 -9.08
C GLU A 219 18.67 8.36 -8.91
N TYR A 220 17.74 8.39 -9.87
CA TYR A 220 16.47 9.08 -9.69
C TYR A 220 15.62 8.46 -8.56
N TYR A 221 15.61 7.14 -8.42
CA TYR A 221 14.83 6.45 -7.38
C TYR A 221 15.31 6.78 -5.94
N THR A 222 16.62 6.96 -5.72
CA THR A 222 17.21 7.24 -4.38
C THR A 222 17.05 8.67 -3.87
N ARG A 223 16.42 9.58 -4.61
CA ARG A 223 16.24 10.96 -4.16
C ARG A 223 15.36 11.05 -2.92
N LYS A 224 15.81 11.81 -1.92
CA LYS A 224 15.22 11.85 -0.56
C LYS A 224 13.77 12.36 -0.56
N GLU A 225 13.44 13.27 -1.47
CA GLU A 225 12.10 13.82 -1.68
C GLU A 225 11.11 12.82 -2.30
N HIS A 226 11.60 11.73 -2.91
CA HIS A 226 10.73 10.72 -3.50
C HIS A 226 10.12 9.82 -2.43
N PHE A 227 10.90 9.25 -1.52
CA PHE A 227 10.40 8.31 -0.50
C PHE A 227 11.06 8.56 0.86
N PRO A 228 10.75 9.69 1.52
CA PRO A 228 11.38 10.07 2.79
C PRO A 228 11.12 9.02 3.87
N GLY A 229 12.17 8.65 4.61
CA GLY A 229 12.14 7.63 5.65
C GLY A 229 12.29 6.18 5.17
N PHE A 230 12.11 5.88 3.88
CA PHE A 230 12.18 4.51 3.37
C PHE A 230 13.57 4.17 2.80
N ALA A 231 14.16 3.08 3.29
CA ALA A 231 15.48 2.60 2.90
C ALA A 231 15.48 1.83 1.56
N ARG A 232 14.37 1.20 1.18
CA ARG A 232 14.22 0.37 -0.04
C ARG A 232 14.82 0.96 -1.32
N PRO A 233 14.68 2.25 -1.67
CA PRO A 233 15.30 2.82 -2.87
C PRO A 233 16.83 2.67 -2.90
N PHE A 234 17.47 2.86 -1.75
CA PHE A 234 18.93 2.72 -1.59
C PHE A 234 19.37 1.26 -1.66
N VAL A 235 18.58 0.33 -1.10
CA VAL A 235 18.78 -1.13 -1.22
C VAL A 235 18.66 -1.60 -2.66
N PHE A 236 17.67 -1.11 -3.41
CA PHE A 236 17.55 -1.45 -4.83
C PHE A 236 18.70 -0.86 -5.64
N ASN A 237 19.11 0.37 -5.34
CA ASN A 237 20.23 1.02 -6.01
C ASN A 237 21.56 0.30 -5.77
N SER A 238 21.84 -0.19 -4.55
CA SER A 238 23.03 -1.01 -4.30
C SER A 238 23.01 -2.32 -5.11
N LYS A 239 21.85 -3.00 -5.16
CA LYS A 239 21.67 -4.23 -5.94
C LYS A 239 21.87 -4.02 -7.46
N ILE A 240 21.46 -2.89 -8.03
CA ILE A 240 21.73 -2.61 -9.46
C ILE A 240 23.17 -2.15 -9.73
N LEU A 241 23.82 -1.43 -8.80
CA LEU A 241 25.23 -1.06 -8.90
C LEU A 241 26.12 -2.31 -8.87
N LEU A 242 25.80 -3.28 -8.00
CA LEU A 242 26.45 -4.58 -7.94
C LEU A 242 26.25 -5.37 -9.24
N LYS A 243 25.03 -5.35 -9.80
CA LYS A 243 24.68 -6.00 -11.09
C LYS A 243 25.52 -5.48 -12.28
N VAL A 244 26.01 -4.25 -12.24
CA VAL A 244 26.91 -3.68 -13.27
C VAL A 244 28.40 -3.67 -12.86
N GLY A 245 28.76 -4.34 -11.76
CA GLY A 245 30.14 -4.45 -11.30
C GLY A 245 30.69 -3.22 -10.57
N ARG A 246 29.86 -2.22 -10.24
CA ARG A 246 30.25 -1.01 -9.47
C ARG A 246 30.24 -1.31 -7.97
N THR A 247 31.08 -2.26 -7.54
CA THR A 247 31.07 -2.86 -6.20
C THR A 247 31.26 -1.86 -5.06
N LEU A 248 32.19 -0.92 -5.18
CA LEU A 248 32.43 0.11 -4.15
C LEU A 248 31.21 1.01 -3.95
N GLU A 249 30.57 1.43 -5.04
CA GLU A 249 29.38 2.28 -5.00
C GLU A 249 28.15 1.50 -4.51
N ALA A 250 28.06 0.21 -4.83
CA ALA A 250 27.04 -0.68 -4.27
C ALA A 250 27.17 -0.77 -2.74
N LYS A 251 28.39 -0.93 -2.23
CA LYS A 251 28.69 -0.94 -0.79
C LYS A 251 28.32 0.38 -0.13
N ASP A 252 28.72 1.52 -0.69
CA ASP A 252 28.40 2.83 -0.12
C ASP A 252 26.88 3.12 -0.18
N ALA A 253 26.17 2.66 -1.22
CA ALA A 253 24.71 2.73 -1.29
C ALA A 253 24.02 1.82 -0.24
N ALA A 254 24.54 0.62 0.02
CA ALA A 254 24.04 -0.29 1.05
C ALA A 254 24.28 0.28 2.47
N ARG A 255 25.47 0.82 2.73
CA ARG A 255 25.81 1.60 3.95
C ARG A 255 24.98 2.87 4.11
N GLY A 256 24.49 3.44 2.99
CA GLY A 256 23.51 4.51 2.98
C GLY A 256 22.11 4.04 3.38
N ALA A 257 21.67 2.88 2.87
CA ALA A 257 20.39 2.26 3.18
C ALA A 257 20.28 1.91 4.67
N LEU A 258 21.30 1.29 5.25
CA LEU A 258 21.32 0.84 6.65
C LEU A 258 21.42 1.96 7.70
N LYS A 259 21.50 3.23 7.26
CA LYS A 259 21.33 4.43 8.11
C LYS A 259 19.88 4.94 8.15
N SER A 260 18.98 4.29 7.43
CA SER A 260 17.52 4.47 7.49
C SER A 260 16.92 3.24 8.19
N PRO A 261 15.71 3.34 8.78
CA PRO A 261 15.17 2.29 9.63
C PRO A 261 15.09 0.94 8.90
N TRP A 262 15.61 -0.12 9.51
CA TRP A 262 15.84 -1.43 8.89
C TRP A 262 14.53 -2.09 8.46
N TRP A 263 13.45 -1.84 9.19
CA TRP A 263 12.09 -2.24 8.82
C TRP A 263 11.53 -1.58 7.55
N THR A 264 12.29 -0.68 6.90
CA THR A 264 11.96 -0.08 5.59
C THR A 264 12.91 -0.51 4.45
N LEU A 265 13.85 -1.43 4.69
CA LEU A 265 14.77 -1.97 3.66
C LEU A 265 14.03 -2.78 2.59
N GLY A 266 12.91 -3.39 2.97
CA GLY A 266 12.12 -4.25 2.08
C GLY A 266 12.81 -5.57 1.70
N CYS A 267 13.79 -6.00 2.47
CA CYS A 267 14.36 -7.35 2.51
C CYS A 267 14.97 -7.55 3.92
N PRO A 268 15.37 -8.77 4.32
CA PRO A 268 16.09 -8.98 5.57
C PRO A 268 17.34 -8.08 5.66
N TYR A 269 17.64 -7.58 6.87
CA TYR A 269 18.84 -6.78 7.16
C TYR A 269 20.11 -7.38 6.53
N LYS A 270 20.28 -8.70 6.68
CA LYS A 270 21.47 -9.44 6.25
C LYS A 270 21.76 -9.32 4.75
N GLU A 271 20.74 -9.30 3.87
CA GLU A 271 20.94 -9.12 2.43
C GLU A 271 21.59 -7.77 2.08
N VAL A 272 21.46 -6.78 2.96
CA VAL A 272 22.00 -5.43 2.78
C VAL A 272 23.35 -5.30 3.48
N ALA A 273 23.50 -5.92 4.66
CA ALA A 273 24.77 -5.99 5.39
C ALA A 273 25.87 -6.72 4.58
N GLU A 274 25.51 -7.81 3.88
CA GLU A 274 26.40 -8.52 2.97
C GLU A 274 26.91 -7.63 1.82
N ILE A 275 26.07 -6.75 1.26
CA ILE A 275 26.48 -5.77 0.23
C ILE A 275 27.29 -4.62 0.85
N ALA A 276 26.97 -4.24 2.09
CA ALA A 276 27.66 -3.19 2.83
C ALA A 276 29.05 -3.62 3.34
N GLU A 277 29.45 -4.88 3.22
CA GLU A 277 30.59 -5.44 3.95
C GLU A 277 30.53 -5.04 5.44
N TRP A 278 29.40 -5.33 6.07
CA TRP A 278 29.16 -5.17 7.51
C TRP A 278 28.87 -6.53 8.13
N GLU A 279 29.60 -6.84 9.19
CA GLU A 279 29.35 -8.01 10.05
C GLU A 279 28.30 -7.65 11.12
N ASP A 280 28.14 -8.50 12.13
CA ASP A 280 27.12 -8.30 13.18
C ASP A 280 27.43 -7.10 14.11
N GLU A 281 28.59 -6.43 13.96
CA GLU A 281 29.01 -5.22 14.70
C GLU A 281 27.91 -4.15 14.85
N GLN A 282 27.05 -3.96 13.83
CA GLN A 282 25.97 -2.96 13.89
C GLN A 282 24.76 -3.45 14.68
N ILE A 283 24.52 -4.77 14.72
CA ILE A 283 23.51 -5.39 15.59
C ILE A 283 24.02 -5.33 17.03
N GLU A 284 25.28 -5.70 17.28
CA GLU A 284 25.93 -5.58 18.58
C GLU A 284 25.93 -4.14 19.09
N TYR A 285 26.21 -3.16 18.22
CA TYR A 285 26.06 -1.74 18.53
C TYR A 285 24.61 -1.42 18.93
N MET A 286 23.60 -1.73 18.12
CA MET A 286 22.21 -1.45 18.52
C MET A 286 21.82 -2.14 19.84
N GLN A 287 22.33 -3.35 20.11
CA GLN A 287 22.12 -4.07 21.37
C GLN A 287 22.79 -3.39 22.58
N GLU A 288 24.04 -2.94 22.48
CA GLU A 288 24.70 -2.13 23.52
C GLU A 288 23.87 -0.87 23.81
N ARG A 289 23.34 -0.25 22.76
CA ARG A 289 22.75 1.09 22.81
C ARG A 289 21.33 1.13 23.37
N VAL A 290 20.66 -0.02 23.48
CA VAL A 290 19.41 -0.17 24.24
C VAL A 290 19.62 -0.57 25.72
N THR A 291 20.87 -0.78 26.16
CA THR A 291 21.18 -1.01 27.59
C THR A 291 21.21 0.29 28.40
N GLU A 292 21.11 0.18 29.73
CA GLU A 292 21.25 1.31 30.64
C GLU A 292 22.64 1.96 30.56
N ASP A 293 23.71 1.17 30.38
CA ASP A 293 25.06 1.71 30.14
C ASP A 293 25.11 2.48 28.81
N GLY A 294 24.44 1.99 27.77
CA GLY A 294 24.28 2.66 26.48
C GLY A 294 23.55 4.00 26.57
N ARG A 295 22.49 4.08 27.40
CA ARG A 295 21.79 5.34 27.74
C ARG A 295 22.68 6.28 28.54
N GLN A 296 23.35 5.80 29.59
CA GLN A 296 24.21 6.61 30.44
C GLN A 296 25.42 7.18 29.67
N GLN A 297 25.96 6.44 28.70
CA GLN A 297 26.95 6.96 27.77
C GLN A 297 26.43 8.17 26.96
N ASP A 298 25.16 8.19 26.57
CA ASP A 298 24.58 9.30 25.80
C ASP A 298 24.22 10.51 26.66
N LEU A 299 23.73 10.29 27.88
CA LEU A 299 23.60 11.33 28.90
C LEU A 299 24.96 11.99 29.16
N ASN A 300 26.04 11.18 29.28
CA ASN A 300 27.41 11.68 29.43
C ASN A 300 27.94 12.42 28.19
N LYS A 301 27.40 12.15 27.00
CA LYS A 301 27.69 12.89 25.74
C LYS A 301 26.81 14.15 25.60
N GLY A 302 25.90 14.42 26.54
CA GLY A 302 25.04 15.60 26.55
C GLY A 302 23.85 15.52 25.59
N LYS A 303 23.40 14.32 25.20
CA LYS A 303 22.12 14.18 24.47
C LYS A 303 20.92 14.54 25.36
N ASP A 304 19.87 15.03 24.73
CA ASP A 304 18.57 15.22 25.37
C ASP A 304 17.94 13.87 25.80
N PRO A 305 17.41 13.73 27.03
CA PRO A 305 16.84 12.47 27.50
C PRO A 305 15.68 11.92 26.67
N ALA A 306 14.79 12.78 26.15
CA ALA A 306 13.68 12.31 25.32
C ALA A 306 14.20 11.84 23.95
N GLN A 307 15.23 12.48 23.39
CA GLN A 307 15.88 12.00 22.18
C GLN A 307 16.60 10.65 22.38
N ILE A 308 17.26 10.41 23.53
CA ILE A 308 17.87 9.10 23.83
C ILE A 308 16.82 7.99 23.80
N VAL A 309 15.66 8.24 24.39
CA VAL A 309 14.55 7.29 24.47
C VAL A 309 13.87 7.08 23.09
N LEU A 310 13.80 8.11 22.24
CA LEU A 310 13.33 7.97 20.86
C LEU A 310 14.33 7.22 19.97
N ASP A 311 15.64 7.44 20.16
CA ASP A 311 16.69 6.65 19.51
C ASP A 311 16.58 5.17 19.92
N GLU A 312 16.33 4.89 21.21
CA GLU A 312 16.08 3.54 21.72
C GLU A 312 14.85 2.89 21.07
N ALA A 313 13.73 3.60 20.97
CA ALA A 313 12.52 3.11 20.30
C ALA A 313 12.78 2.75 18.83
N ALA A 314 13.66 3.49 18.14
CA ALA A 314 14.08 3.18 16.78
C ALA A 314 14.97 1.93 16.73
N PHE A 315 15.98 1.81 17.59
CA PHE A 315 16.83 0.62 17.67
C PHE A 315 16.04 -0.65 17.99
N LEU A 316 15.04 -0.59 18.88
CA LEU A 316 14.19 -1.73 19.21
C LEU A 316 13.32 -2.18 18.03
N LEU A 317 12.82 -1.25 17.21
CA LEU A 317 12.11 -1.56 15.95
C LEU A 317 13.06 -2.16 14.90
N ASP A 318 14.29 -1.66 14.80
CA ASP A 318 15.29 -2.17 13.86
C ASP A 318 15.80 -3.56 14.26
N LEU A 319 16.02 -3.82 15.56
CA LEU A 319 16.34 -5.15 16.10
C LEU A 319 15.19 -6.16 15.87
N ALA A 320 13.94 -5.77 16.12
CA ALA A 320 12.77 -6.59 15.81
C ALA A 320 12.63 -6.94 14.32
N SER A 321 13.14 -6.08 13.43
CA SER A 321 13.09 -6.29 11.98
C SER A 321 14.02 -7.39 11.46
N ILE A 322 15.02 -7.81 12.24
CA ILE A 322 16.03 -8.81 11.83
C ILE A 322 15.37 -10.17 11.60
N ASP A 323 14.50 -10.59 12.52
CA ASP A 323 13.83 -11.90 12.52
C ASP A 323 12.29 -11.81 12.48
N GLY A 324 11.71 -10.62 12.67
CA GLY A 324 10.28 -10.38 12.74
C GLY A 324 9.66 -10.56 14.13
N SER A 325 10.46 -10.48 15.19
CA SER A 325 10.04 -10.71 16.59
C SER A 325 9.35 -9.51 17.26
N TRP A 326 8.49 -8.80 16.52
CA TRP A 326 7.83 -7.54 16.92
C TRP A 326 7.21 -7.53 18.33
N ASP A 327 6.52 -8.61 18.70
CA ASP A 327 5.87 -8.74 20.02
C ASP A 327 6.89 -8.75 21.18
N ASN A 328 8.09 -9.29 20.99
CA ASN A 328 9.11 -9.40 22.05
C ASN A 328 9.63 -8.03 22.53
N TYR A 329 9.55 -7.01 21.67
CA TYR A 329 10.05 -5.66 21.94
C TYR A 329 8.95 -4.65 22.25
N LEU A 330 7.66 -5.00 22.05
CA LEU A 330 6.56 -4.03 22.11
C LEU A 330 6.49 -3.30 23.45
N ASP A 331 6.53 -4.02 24.57
CA ASP A 331 6.37 -3.41 25.91
C ASP A 331 7.46 -2.36 26.20
N ARG A 332 8.69 -2.59 25.73
CA ARG A 332 9.76 -1.59 25.86
C ARG A 332 9.59 -0.43 24.87
N ILE A 333 9.20 -0.70 23.63
CA ILE A 333 8.89 0.36 22.63
C ILE A 333 7.76 1.27 23.15
N VAL A 334 6.70 0.69 23.72
CA VAL A 334 5.61 1.39 24.43
C VAL A 334 6.16 2.23 25.59
N GLY A 335 7.02 1.64 26.42
CA GLY A 335 7.70 2.35 27.52
C GLY A 335 8.46 3.57 27.03
N CYS A 336 9.25 3.42 25.96
CA CYS A 336 9.99 4.52 25.34
C CYS A 336 9.07 5.66 24.89
N TYR A 337 7.98 5.37 24.18
CA TYR A 337 7.04 6.42 23.76
C TYR A 337 6.30 7.09 24.94
N LYS A 338 6.14 6.41 26.09
CA LYS A 338 5.62 7.04 27.32
C LYS A 338 6.66 7.95 27.98
N GLU A 339 7.90 7.49 28.08
CA GLU A 339 9.05 8.23 28.65
C GLU A 339 9.39 9.48 27.82
N ALA A 340 9.27 9.41 26.48
CA ALA A 340 9.41 10.54 25.57
C ALA A 340 8.17 11.46 25.49
N GLY A 341 7.13 11.24 26.33
CA GLY A 341 5.92 12.06 26.39
C GLY A 341 4.92 11.85 25.23
N LEU A 342 5.20 10.96 24.28
CA LEU A 342 4.32 10.61 23.16
C LEU A 342 3.25 9.59 23.60
N HIS A 343 2.46 9.93 24.62
CA HIS A 343 1.47 9.04 25.23
C HIS A 343 0.40 8.54 24.26
N ASP A 344 0.01 9.35 23.27
CA ASP A 344 -0.91 8.93 22.22
C ASP A 344 -0.24 8.01 21.18
N VAL A 345 1.08 8.03 21.04
CA VAL A 345 1.81 7.00 20.30
C VAL A 345 1.81 5.70 21.08
N ALA A 346 2.12 5.74 22.38
CA ALA A 346 2.10 4.55 23.23
C ALA A 346 0.72 3.87 23.30
N ARG A 347 -0.37 4.63 23.53
CA ARG A 347 -1.75 4.08 23.60
C ARG A 347 -2.14 3.32 22.33
N PHE A 348 -1.78 3.86 21.16
CA PHE A 348 -2.00 3.22 19.87
C PHE A 348 -1.26 1.88 19.73
N LEU A 349 -0.02 1.80 20.25
CA LEU A 349 0.79 0.59 20.20
C LEU A 349 0.26 -0.48 21.15
N GLU A 350 -0.15 -0.09 22.36
CA GLU A 350 -0.74 -0.96 23.39
C GLU A 350 -2.07 -1.58 22.97
N TYR A 351 -2.87 -0.89 22.17
CA TYR A 351 -4.17 -1.40 21.72
C TYR A 351 -4.02 -2.74 20.98
N ARG A 352 -4.82 -3.74 21.37
CA ARG A 352 -5.11 -4.98 20.65
C ARG A 352 -6.60 -5.28 20.81
N ASP A 353 -7.20 -5.98 19.85
CA ASP A 353 -8.59 -6.50 19.95
C ASP A 353 -8.68 -7.80 20.76
#